data_AF-A0AAV4NYN2-F1
#
_entry.id   AF-A0AAV4NYN2-F1
#
_cell.length_a   1.000
_cell.length_b   1.000
_cell.length_c   1.000
_cell.angle_alpha   90.00
_cell.angle_beta   90.00
_cell.angle_gamma   90.00
#
_symmetry.space_group_name_H-M   'P 1'
#
loop_
_entity.id
_entity.type
_entity.pdbx_description
1 polymer ?
#
loop_
_entity_poly.entity_id
_entity_poly.type
_entity_poly.pdbx_seq_one_letter_code
_entity_poly.pdbx_strand_id
1 'polypeptide(L)'
;MIAKVKTSKVFNGRIYAKSRPNSCVADVANSVDFEIKMAYHDLNCDVKQENFGEFSNDIVIQHHDMIVTNQDLGLSVHCQYDLSNRSVSHGVQLEINGEVDAAGTQSATVSSPNVTMMITDRSGNDITAAQVGDALALRFEIIDPNS
;
A
#
# COMPACT_ATOMS: atom_id res chain seq x y z
N MET A 1 12.59 -8.70 10.88
CA MET A 1 13.08 -9.21 12.17
C MET A 1 13.59 -8.07 13.05
N ILE A 2 13.44 -8.17 14.37
CA ILE A 2 13.94 -7.17 15.33
C ILE A 2 14.68 -7.93 16.42
N ALA A 3 15.95 -7.61 16.63
CA ALA A 3 16.73 -8.16 17.74
C ALA A 3 16.76 -7.13 18.86
N LYS A 4 16.19 -7.48 20.02
CA LYS A 4 16.19 -6.66 21.23
C LYS A 4 17.25 -7.20 22.19
N VAL A 5 18.10 -6.32 22.67
CA VAL A 5 19.18 -6.62 23.61
C VAL A 5 18.92 -5.88 24.91
N LYS A 6 19.00 -6.63 26.01
CA LYS A 6 18.89 -6.11 27.37
C LYS A 6 20.15 -6.41 28.14
N THR A 7 20.82 -5.39 28.65
CA THR A 7 22.07 -5.50 29.41
C THR A 7 21.83 -5.18 30.89
N SER A 8 22.68 -5.71 31.76
CA SER A 8 22.63 -5.44 33.21
C SER A 8 23.32 -4.13 33.62
N LYS A 9 24.15 -3.58 32.72
CA LYS A 9 24.86 -2.32 32.89
C LYS A 9 24.58 -1.41 31.71
N VAL A 10 24.69 -0.10 31.93
CA VAL A 10 24.64 0.90 30.87
C VAL A 10 25.65 0.55 29.78
N PHE A 11 25.16 0.44 28.56
CA PHE A 11 25.93 0.16 27.37
C PHE A 11 26.13 1.44 26.55
N ASN A 12 27.35 1.62 26.05
CA ASN A 12 27.73 2.65 25.09
C ASN A 12 28.52 1.95 23.99
N GLY A 13 28.11 2.08 22.74
CA GLY A 13 28.74 1.36 21.64
C GLY A 13 27.84 1.27 20.41
N ARG A 14 28.03 0.22 19.62
CA ARG A 14 27.28 -0.01 18.38
C ARG A 14 26.80 -1.45 18.29
N ILE A 15 25.66 -1.62 17.63
CA ILE A 15 25.15 -2.92 17.19
C ILE A 15 25.02 -2.89 15.66
N TYR A 16 25.54 -3.89 14.97
CA TYR A 16 25.53 -3.91 13.51
C TYR A 16 25.45 -5.32 12.93
N ALA A 17 25.04 -5.44 11.66
CA ALA A 17 25.06 -6.70 10.93
C ALA A 17 26.48 -7.05 10.49
N LYS A 18 26.95 -8.27 10.78
CA LYS A 18 28.32 -8.73 10.52
C LYS A 18 28.70 -8.67 9.04
N SER A 19 27.79 -9.03 8.15
CA SER A 19 28.01 -8.99 6.69
C SER A 19 27.99 -7.57 6.13
N ARG A 20 27.34 -6.64 6.81
CA ARG A 20 27.05 -5.27 6.35
C ARG A 20 27.24 -4.24 7.49
N PRO A 21 28.47 -4.06 8.00
CA PRO A 21 28.72 -3.26 9.20
C PRO A 21 28.47 -1.76 9.03
N ASN A 22 28.57 -1.23 7.81
CA ASN A 22 28.41 0.20 7.54
C ASN A 22 26.98 0.60 7.16
N SER A 23 26.21 -0.33 6.60
CA SER A 23 24.86 -0.04 6.07
C SER A 23 23.75 -0.46 7.02
N CYS A 24 24.01 -1.37 7.95
CA CYS A 24 23.05 -1.83 8.95
C CYS A 24 23.68 -1.75 10.34
N VAL A 25 23.65 -0.53 10.90
CA VAL A 25 24.23 -0.19 12.20
C VAL A 25 23.26 0.67 13.00
N ALA A 26 23.24 0.46 14.31
CA ALA A 26 22.61 1.36 15.26
C ALA A 26 23.61 1.74 16.36
N ASP A 27 23.82 3.03 16.53
CA ASP A 27 24.53 3.62 17.65
C ASP A 27 23.70 3.51 18.93
N VAL A 28 24.33 3.07 20.01
CA VAL A 28 23.70 2.98 21.33
C VAL A 28 24.48 3.85 22.30
N ALA A 29 23.83 4.90 22.78
CA ALA A 29 24.39 5.80 23.77
C ALA A 29 23.59 5.70 25.08
N ASN A 30 24.28 5.33 26.15
CA ASN A 30 23.81 5.34 27.53
C ASN A 30 22.46 4.60 27.70
N SER A 31 22.35 3.39 27.15
CA SER A 31 21.14 2.58 27.23
C SER A 31 21.41 1.19 27.79
N VAL A 32 20.42 0.63 28.48
CA VAL A 32 20.40 -0.78 28.92
C VAL A 32 19.50 -1.65 28.04
N ASP A 33 18.61 -1.03 27.28
CA ASP A 33 17.67 -1.68 26.38
C ASP A 33 17.80 -1.04 25.00
N PHE A 34 18.20 -1.83 24.01
CA PHE A 34 18.40 -1.36 22.64
C PHE A 34 18.00 -2.42 21.62
N GLU A 35 17.74 -1.99 20.38
CA GLU A 35 17.29 -2.89 19.33
C GLU A 35 17.89 -2.53 17.98
N ILE A 36 18.06 -3.56 17.14
CA ILE A 36 18.36 -3.41 15.72
C ILE A 36 17.24 -4.02 14.89
N LYS A 37 16.75 -3.27 13.91
CA LYS A 37 15.69 -3.67 13.00
C LYS A 37 16.32 -4.09 11.69
N MET A 38 15.97 -5.28 11.22
CA MET A 38 16.47 -5.84 9.96
C MET A 38 15.25 -6.32 9.18
N ALA A 39 14.92 -5.72 8.04
CA ALA A 39 13.76 -6.16 7.26
C ALA A 39 14.06 -7.47 6.51
N TYR A 40 13.02 -8.26 6.20
CA TYR A 40 13.18 -9.63 5.67
C TYR A 40 13.93 -9.73 4.34
N HIS A 41 13.87 -8.68 3.52
CA HIS A 41 14.57 -8.58 2.24
C HIS A 41 15.48 -7.34 2.20
N ASP A 42 16.02 -6.96 3.36
CA ASP A 42 16.91 -5.80 3.44
C ASP A 42 18.30 -6.14 2.92
N LEU A 43 18.60 -5.70 1.70
CA LEU A 43 19.94 -5.82 1.11
C LEU A 43 21.00 -5.06 1.93
N ASN A 44 20.59 -4.05 2.70
CA ASN A 44 21.51 -3.27 3.53
C ASN A 44 21.92 -4.02 4.79
N CYS A 45 21.10 -4.95 5.29
CA CYS A 45 21.41 -5.81 6.44
C CYS A 45 21.79 -7.24 6.04
N ASP A 46 21.64 -7.60 4.75
CA ASP A 46 21.95 -8.93 4.21
C ASP A 46 21.30 -10.05 5.03
N VAL A 47 20.00 -9.90 5.28
CA VAL A 47 19.18 -10.94 5.91
C VAL A 47 19.05 -12.11 4.94
N LYS A 48 19.47 -13.30 5.38
CA LYS A 48 19.44 -14.51 4.56
C LYS A 48 18.14 -15.24 4.81
N GLN A 49 17.55 -15.74 3.73
CA GLN A 49 16.41 -16.64 3.80
C GLN A 49 16.92 -18.06 3.58
N GLU A 50 16.91 -18.88 4.63
CA GLU A 50 17.39 -20.26 4.57
C GLU A 50 16.31 -21.19 3.99
N ASN A 51 15.06 -21.01 4.45
CA ASN A 51 13.88 -21.73 3.99
C ASN A 51 12.66 -20.79 3.88
N PHE A 52 11.54 -21.30 3.38
CA PHE A 52 10.29 -20.55 3.37
C PHE A 52 9.86 -20.19 4.80
N GLY A 53 9.81 -18.90 5.12
CA GLY A 53 9.50 -18.41 6.46
C GLY A 53 10.66 -18.42 7.46
N GLU A 54 11.86 -18.90 7.09
CA GLU A 54 13.04 -18.91 7.95
C GLU A 54 14.07 -17.87 7.51
N PHE A 55 14.39 -16.94 8.40
CA PHE A 55 15.33 -15.85 8.17
C PHE A 55 16.46 -15.88 9.21
N SER A 56 17.69 -15.68 8.76
CA SER A 56 18.90 -15.67 9.58
C SER A 56 19.70 -14.38 9.35
N ASN A 57 20.33 -13.87 10.40
CA ASN A 57 21.31 -12.80 10.29
C ASN A 57 22.30 -12.82 11.46
N ASP A 58 23.57 -12.54 11.17
CA ASP A 58 24.62 -12.42 12.17
C ASP A 58 24.76 -10.95 12.60
N ILE A 59 24.61 -10.68 13.90
CA ILE A 59 24.81 -9.35 14.48
C ILE A 59 26.03 -9.32 15.39
N VAL A 60 26.66 -8.16 15.51
CA VAL A 60 27.78 -7.90 16.41
C VAL A 60 27.42 -6.74 17.33
N ILE A 61 27.69 -6.91 18.61
CA ILE A 61 27.54 -5.89 19.65
C ILE A 61 28.94 -5.49 20.09
N GLN A 62 29.28 -4.23 19.87
CA GLN A 62 30.61 -3.68 20.08
C GLN A 62 30.59 -2.59 21.14
N HIS A 63 31.40 -2.72 22.19
CA HIS A 63 31.45 -1.77 23.32
C HIS A 63 32.22 -0.47 23.01
N HIS A 64 32.95 -0.42 21.89
CA HIS A 64 33.75 0.74 21.51
C HIS A 64 33.55 1.03 20.02
N ASP A 65 33.62 2.29 19.61
CA ASP A 65 33.28 2.68 18.24
C ASP A 65 34.35 2.24 17.20
N MET A 66 35.64 2.38 17.53
CA MET A 66 36.74 2.11 16.58
C MET A 66 37.55 0.83 16.82
N ILE A 67 37.41 0.19 17.97
CA ILE A 67 38.32 -0.89 18.40
C ILE A 67 37.48 -2.10 18.75
N VAL A 68 37.77 -3.22 18.08
CA VAL A 68 37.19 -4.52 18.46
C VAL A 68 37.99 -5.07 19.64
N THR A 69 37.31 -5.37 20.73
CA THR A 69 37.87 -5.89 21.97
C THR A 69 37.41 -7.33 22.21
N ASN A 70 38.02 -8.00 23.17
CA ASN A 70 37.57 -9.32 23.63
C ASN A 70 36.20 -9.29 24.35
N GLN A 71 35.65 -8.11 24.62
CA GLN A 71 34.33 -7.94 25.23
C GLN A 71 33.21 -7.89 24.18
N ASP A 72 33.55 -7.83 22.90
CA ASP A 72 32.55 -7.75 21.84
C ASP A 72 31.94 -9.13 21.55
N LEU A 73 30.66 -9.12 21.20
CA LEU A 73 29.85 -10.32 21.09
C LEU A 73 29.27 -10.45 19.68
N GLY A 74 29.49 -11.60 19.04
CA GLY A 74 28.81 -11.99 17.81
C GLY A 74 27.67 -12.96 18.11
N LEU A 75 26.48 -12.69 17.56
CA LEU A 75 25.28 -13.52 17.74
C LEU A 75 24.68 -13.86 16.37
N SER A 76 24.30 -15.12 16.18
CA SER A 76 23.46 -15.52 15.03
C SER A 76 22.00 -15.50 15.45
N VAL A 77 21.20 -14.65 14.79
CA VAL A 77 19.78 -14.50 15.06
C VAL A 77 19.00 -15.26 14.01
N HIS A 78 18.20 -16.23 14.45
CA HIS A 78 17.30 -17.01 13.59
C HIS A 78 15.84 -16.70 13.95
N CYS A 79 15.02 -16.45 12.95
CA CYS A 79 13.59 -16.18 13.09
C CYS A 79 12.81 -17.07 12.14
N GLN A 80 11.85 -17.82 12.68
CA GLN A 80 10.93 -18.66 11.92
C GLN A 80 9.52 -18.08 12.00
N TYR A 81 8.88 -17.93 10.85
CA TYR A 81 7.53 -17.40 10.71
C TYR A 81 6.63 -18.44 10.03
N ASP A 82 5.44 -18.63 10.60
CA ASP A 82 4.37 -19.36 9.93
C ASP A 82 3.72 -18.43 8.90
N LEU A 83 4.06 -18.65 7.62
CA LEU A 83 3.53 -17.90 6.48
C LEU A 83 2.28 -18.56 5.87
N SER A 84 1.57 -19.42 6.62
CA SER A 84 0.30 -19.99 6.17
C SER A 84 -0.73 -18.88 5.87
N ASN A 85 -1.47 -19.04 4.77
CA ASN A 85 -2.53 -18.10 4.41
C ASN A 85 -3.67 -18.25 5.42
N ARG A 86 -3.75 -17.31 6.37
CA ARG A 86 -4.83 -17.24 7.36
C ARG A 86 -5.74 -16.08 7.00
N SER A 87 -6.97 -16.39 6.62
CA SER A 87 -8.02 -15.38 6.58
C SER A 87 -8.37 -14.99 8.02
N VAL A 88 -7.93 -13.81 8.45
CA VAL A 88 -8.38 -13.23 9.72
C VAL A 88 -9.78 -12.68 9.50
N SER A 89 -10.79 -13.54 9.65
CA SER A 89 -12.16 -13.06 9.82
C SER A 89 -12.28 -12.55 11.25
N HIS A 90 -12.46 -11.24 11.41
CA HIS A 90 -13.03 -10.75 12.66
C HIS A 90 -14.42 -11.35 12.76
N GLY A 91 -14.63 -12.23 13.76
CA GLY A 91 -15.91 -12.88 14.05
C GLY A 91 -16.96 -11.91 14.58
N VAL A 92 -17.07 -10.72 13.99
CA VAL A 92 -18.23 -9.86 14.19
C VAL A 92 -19.36 -10.52 13.40
N GLN A 93 -20.03 -11.47 14.05
CA GLN A 93 -21.38 -11.85 13.66
C GLN A 93 -22.24 -10.59 13.80
N LEU A 94 -22.41 -9.87 12.70
CA LEU A 94 -23.43 -8.84 12.58
C LEU A 94 -24.79 -9.56 12.51
N GLU A 95 -25.22 -10.13 13.63
CA GLU A 95 -26.60 -10.59 13.78
C GLU A 95 -27.48 -9.35 13.91
N ILE A 96 -28.16 -9.04 12.81
CA ILE A 96 -29.27 -8.09 12.77
C ILE A 96 -30.42 -8.66 13.60
N ASN A 97 -30.41 -8.39 14.91
CA ASN A 97 -31.56 -8.62 15.79
C ASN A 97 -32.57 -7.48 15.60
N GLY A 98 -33.33 -7.57 14.51
CA GLY A 98 -34.42 -6.65 14.20
C GLY A 98 -34.85 -6.84 12.75
N GLU A 99 -36.16 -6.85 12.52
CA GLU A 99 -36.72 -6.85 11.18
C GLU A 99 -36.22 -5.58 10.47
N VAL A 100 -35.25 -5.75 9.58
CA VAL A 100 -34.78 -4.68 8.73
C VAL A 100 -35.92 -4.47 7.75
N ASP A 101 -36.72 -3.42 7.96
CA ASP A 101 -37.55 -2.87 6.89
C ASP A 101 -36.61 -2.60 5.72
N ALA A 102 -36.64 -3.47 4.72
CA ALA A 102 -35.85 -3.31 3.53
C ALA A 102 -36.35 -2.03 2.86
N ALA A 103 -35.66 -0.91 3.12
CA ALA A 103 -35.92 0.34 2.45
C ALA A 103 -35.81 0.04 0.95
N GLY A 104 -36.96 -0.02 0.29
CA GLY A 104 -37.07 -0.48 -1.08
C GLY A 104 -36.13 0.33 -1.94
N THR A 105 -35.12 -0.32 -2.51
CA THR A 105 -34.18 0.32 -3.42
C THR A 105 -34.95 0.67 -4.69
N GLN A 106 -35.39 1.92 -4.82
CA GLN A 106 -35.95 2.41 -6.08
C GLN A 106 -34.79 2.71 -7.02
N SER A 107 -34.60 1.83 -8.00
CA SER A 107 -33.74 2.09 -9.13
C SER A 107 -34.61 2.60 -10.28
N ALA A 108 -34.42 3.86 -10.66
CA ALA A 108 -35.05 4.45 -11.84
C ALA A 108 -34.04 4.48 -12.98
N THR A 109 -34.26 3.66 -13.99
CA THR A 109 -33.49 3.72 -15.23
C THR A 109 -34.16 4.71 -16.17
N VAL A 110 -33.48 5.81 -16.50
CA VAL A 110 -33.96 6.79 -17.48
C VAL A 110 -33.38 6.43 -18.85
N SER A 111 -34.24 6.19 -19.83
CA SER A 111 -33.83 6.02 -21.23
C SER A 111 -33.31 7.34 -21.79
N SER A 112 -32.19 7.30 -22.51
CA SER A 112 -31.68 8.49 -23.20
C SER A 112 -32.69 8.95 -24.26
N PRO A 113 -32.93 10.27 -24.39
CA PRO A 113 -33.92 10.78 -25.33
C PRO A 113 -33.44 10.61 -26.78
N ASN A 114 -34.38 10.47 -27.70
CA ASN A 114 -34.06 10.40 -29.13
C ASN A 114 -33.69 11.81 -29.64
N VAL A 115 -32.50 11.95 -30.21
CA VAL A 115 -32.03 13.22 -30.80
C VAL A 115 -32.04 13.09 -32.32
N THR A 116 -32.65 14.06 -33.00
CA THR A 116 -32.61 14.18 -34.46
C THR A 116 -31.76 15.37 -34.86
N MET A 117 -30.91 15.17 -35.87
CA MET A 117 -30.09 16.22 -36.48
C MET A 117 -30.75 16.70 -37.77
N MET A 118 -30.89 18.01 -37.93
CA MET A 118 -31.38 18.67 -39.14
C MET A 118 -30.39 19.74 -39.60
N ILE A 119 -30.29 19.94 -40.91
CA ILE A 119 -29.47 20.99 -41.51
C ILE A 119 -30.41 22.16 -41.84
N THR A 120 -30.12 23.33 -41.28
CA THR A 120 -30.92 24.53 -41.47
C THR A 120 -30.09 25.65 -42.10
N ASP A 121 -30.77 26.68 -42.59
CA ASP A 121 -30.13 27.97 -42.85
C ASP A 121 -29.73 28.66 -41.52
N ARG A 122 -29.06 29.82 -41.60
CA ARG A 122 -28.71 30.64 -40.42
C ARG A 122 -29.89 31.19 -39.64
N SER A 123 -31.07 31.22 -40.26
CA SER A 123 -32.31 31.70 -39.65
C SER A 123 -33.08 30.56 -38.96
N GLY A 124 -32.60 29.31 -39.08
CA GLY A 124 -33.19 28.12 -38.47
C GLY A 124 -34.29 27.45 -39.30
N ASN A 125 -34.44 27.83 -40.58
CA ASN A 125 -35.40 27.20 -41.48
C ASN A 125 -34.79 25.96 -42.13
N ASP A 126 -35.62 24.93 -42.31
CA ASP A 126 -35.22 23.71 -43.01
C ASP A 126 -34.95 23.99 -44.48
N ILE A 127 -33.87 23.39 -45.00
CA ILE A 127 -33.46 23.54 -46.40
C ILE A 127 -33.46 22.19 -47.12
N THR A 128 -33.91 22.19 -48.37
CA THR A 128 -33.95 20.99 -49.22
C THR A 128 -32.76 20.90 -50.19
N ALA A 129 -32.08 22.02 -50.44
CA ALA A 129 -30.89 22.12 -51.29
C ALA A 129 -29.99 23.29 -50.84
N ALA A 130 -28.69 23.18 -51.10
CA ALA A 130 -27.69 24.23 -50.81
C ALA A 130 -26.68 24.34 -51.96
N GLN A 131 -26.12 25.53 -52.16
CA GLN A 131 -25.08 25.81 -53.15
C GLN A 131 -23.72 26.09 -52.48
N VAL A 132 -22.64 26.00 -53.28
CA VAL A 132 -21.28 26.23 -52.78
C VAL A 132 -21.14 27.70 -52.35
N GLY A 133 -20.92 27.91 -51.05
CA GLY A 133 -20.82 29.23 -50.43
C GLY A 133 -21.94 29.52 -49.42
N ASP A 134 -23.01 28.72 -49.39
CA ASP A 134 -24.09 28.89 -48.44
C ASP A 134 -23.65 28.54 -47.02
N ALA A 135 -24.00 29.43 -46.08
CA ALA A 135 -23.72 29.22 -44.67
C ALA A 135 -24.85 28.42 -44.02
N LEU A 136 -24.58 27.15 -43.73
CA LEU A 136 -25.52 26.21 -43.12
C LEU A 136 -25.25 26.07 -41.61
N ALA A 137 -26.29 25.70 -40.87
CA ALA A 137 -26.22 25.38 -39.46
C ALA A 137 -26.71 23.94 -39.20
N LEU A 138 -26.12 23.29 -38.19
CA LEU A 138 -26.59 22.01 -37.68
C LEU A 138 -27.47 22.26 -36.47
N ARG A 139 -28.70 21.76 -36.50
CA ARG A 139 -29.66 21.84 -35.41
C ARG A 139 -29.90 20.44 -34.86
N PHE A 140 -29.81 20.31 -33.53
CA PHE A 140 -30.12 19.09 -32.81
C PHE A 140 -31.40 19.31 -32.01
N GLU A 141 -32.37 18.41 -32.16
CA GLU A 141 -33.64 18.48 -31.46
C GLU A 141 -33.97 17.15 -30.78
N ILE A 142 -34.44 17.24 -29.54
CA ILE A 142 -34.88 16.08 -28.77
C ILE A 142 -36.34 15.83 -29.12
N ILE A 143 -36.63 14.68 -29.73
CA ILE A 143 -38.00 14.27 -30.05
C ILE A 143 -38.47 13.35 -28.93
N ASP A 144 -39.23 13.90 -27.99
CA ASP A 144 -39.93 13.13 -26.97
C ASP A 144 -41.42 13.01 -27.34
N PRO A 145 -41.93 11.79 -27.63
CA PRO A 145 -43.35 11.60 -27.92
C PRO A 145 -44.28 11.84 -26.72
N ASN A 146 -43.77 12.03 -25.50
CA ASN A 146 -44.56 12.28 -24.29
C ASN A 146 -44.21 13.61 -23.57
N SER A 147 -43.58 14.58 -24.24
CA SER A 147 -43.34 15.92 -23.67
C SER A 147 -44.60 16.78 -23.61
#